data_AF-A0A3D2YG23-F1
#
_entry.id   AF-A0A3D2YG23-F1
#
_cell.length_a   1.000
_cell.length_b   1.000
_cell.length_c   1.000
_cell.angle_alpha   90.00
_cell.angle_beta   90.00
_cell.angle_gamma   90.00
#
_symmetry.space_group_name_H-M   'P 1'
#
loop_
_entity.id
_entity.type
_entity.pdbx_description
1 polymer ?
#
loop_
_entity_poly.entity_id
_entity_poly.type
_entity_poly.pdbx_seq_one_letter_code
_entity_poly.pdbx_strand_id
1 'polypeptide(L)' 'MKGINQQGQAVYYNVVEKHGKIRYQIQAASGQVLQGRDRQKRKSRTFAQEHQAAAWLRRNGYEICG' A
#
# COMPACT_ATOMS: atom_id res chain seq x y z
N MET A 1 0.15 9.01 4.81
CA MET A 1 -1.09 9.43 4.12
C MET A 1 -2.09 8.28 4.11
N LYS A 2 -3.40 8.55 4.25
CA LYS A 2 -4.44 7.51 4.25
C LYS A 2 -5.04 7.39 2.84
N GLY A 3 -5.33 6.19 2.38
CA GLY A 3 -6.07 5.97 1.14
C GLY A 3 -7.34 5.18 1.41
N ILE A 4 -8.42 5.46 0.69
CA ILE A 4 -9.70 4.76 0.82
C ILE A 4 -10.14 4.30 -0.58
N ASN A 5 -10.70 3.10 -0.68
CA ASN A 5 -11.30 2.61 -1.92
C ASN A 5 -12.84 2.64 -1.88
N GLN A 6 -13.47 2.34 -3.02
CA GLN A 6 -14.94 2.32 -3.16
C GLN A 6 -15.65 1.34 -2.21
N GLN A 7 -14.93 0.34 -1.68
CA GLN A 7 -15.48 -0.60 -0.69
C GLN A 7 -15.35 -0.08 0.76
N GLY A 8 -14.86 1.14 0.95
CA GLY A 8 -14.59 1.71 2.27
C GLY A 8 -13.35 1.15 2.96
N GLN A 9 -12.56 0.31 2.28
CA GLN A 9 -11.31 -0.20 2.85
C GLN A 9 -10.28 0.91 2.88
N ALA A 10 -9.54 1.00 3.98
CA ALA A 10 -8.52 2.03 4.15
C ALA A 10 -7.11 1.44 4.19
N VAL A 11 -6.14 2.14 3.61
CA VAL A 11 -4.71 1.81 3.67
C VAL A 11 -3.90 3.02 4.14
N TYR A 12 -2.74 2.77 4.72
CA TYR A 12 -1.73 3.80 4.97
C TYR A 12 -0.60 3.67 3.96
N TYR A 13 -0.26 4.77 3.32
CA TYR A 13 0.93 4.94 2.52
C TYR A 13 2.03 5.56 3.40
N ASN A 14 3.10 4.80 3.59
CA ASN A 14 4.25 5.12 4.43
C ASN A 14 5.53 5.09 3.59
N VAL A 15 6.33 6.14 3.68
CA VAL A 15 7.72 6.12 3.20
C VAL A 15 8.59 5.72 4.37
N VAL A 16 9.33 4.61 4.24
CA VAL A 16 10.13 4.04 5.32
C VAL A 16 11.54 3.75 4.84
N GLU A 17 12.52 3.87 5.72
CA GLU A 17 13.87 3.42 5.44
C GLU A 17 14.07 1.99 5.94
N LYS A 18 14.60 1.11 5.09
CA LYS A 18 14.99 -0.25 5.46
C LYS A 18 16.36 -0.57 4.91
N HIS A 19 17.29 -0.93 5.79
CA HIS A 19 18.69 -1.24 5.43
C HIS A 19 19.34 -0.12 4.59
N GLY A 20 19.19 1.14 5.01
CA GLY A 20 19.76 2.30 4.32
C GLY A 20 19.07 2.66 2.99
N LYS A 21 17.90 2.08 2.70
CA LYS A 21 17.18 2.30 1.43
C LYS A 21 15.76 2.75 1.68
N ILE A 22 15.33 3.80 0.97
CA ILE A 22 13.94 4.23 0.95
C ILE A 22 13.06 3.16 0.32
N ARG A 23 11.91 2.93 0.96
CA ARG A 23 10.88 1.98 0.57
C ARG A 23 9.51 2.62 0.74
N TYR A 24 8.60 2.21 -0.12
CA TYR A 24 7.23 2.70 -0.15
C TYR A 24 6.31 1.59 0.29
N GLN A 25 5.81 1.68 1.52
CA GLN A 25 5.01 0.65 2.15
C GLN A 25 3.54 1.07 2.17
N ILE A 26 2.68 0.17 1.67
CA ILE A 26 1.24 0.28 1.78
C ILE A 26 0.77 -0.73 2.81
N GLN A 27 0.08 -0.28 3.85
CA GLN A 27 -0.36 -1.08 4.97
C GLN A 27 -1.88 -1.04 5.09
N ALA A 28 -2.53 -2.20 5.26
CA ALA A 28 -3.96 -2.24 5.53
C ALA A 28 -4.29 -1.55 6.85
N ALA A 29 -5.30 -0.68 6.87
CA ALA A 29 -5.71 0.02 8.08
C ALA A 29 -6.50 -0.89 9.04
N SER A 30 -7.26 -1.87 8.53
CA SER A 30 -7.98 -2.82 9.37
C SER A 30 -8.30 -4.14 8.67
N GLY A 31 -7.71 -5.26 9.12
CA GLY A 31 -8.17 -6.64 8.87
C GLY A 31 -8.14 -7.14 7.42
N GLN A 32 -8.18 -6.25 6.42
CA GLN A 32 -8.21 -6.64 5.02
C GLN A 32 -6.83 -7.15 4.58
N VAL A 33 -6.89 -8.07 3.64
CA VAL A 33 -5.70 -8.70 3.08
C VAL A 33 -5.28 -7.94 1.84
N LEU A 34 -4.03 -7.51 1.80
CA LEU A 34 -3.40 -7.03 0.57
C LEU A 34 -2.79 -8.24 -0.15
N GLN A 35 -3.15 -8.44 -1.42
CA GLN A 35 -2.50 -9.48 -2.22
C GLN A 35 -1.04 -9.10 -2.48
N GLY A 36 -0.13 -10.01 -2.16
CA GLY A 36 1.29 -9.95 -2.51
C GLY A 36 1.55 -10.24 -3.99
N ARG A 37 2.84 -10.34 -4.37
CA ARG A 37 3.26 -10.67 -5.74
C ARG A 37 2.71 -12.03 -6.19
N ASP A 38 2.78 -13.02 -5.31
CA ASP A 38 2.41 -14.41 -5.60
C ASP A 38 1.09 -14.79 -4.92
N ARG A 39 0.11 -13.87 -4.94
CA ARG A 39 -1.20 -13.99 -4.26
C ARG A 39 -1.12 -14.25 -2.74
N GLN A 40 0.05 -14.07 -2.13
CA GLN A 40 0.21 -14.21 -0.68
C GLN A 40 -0.68 -13.20 0.05
N LYS A 41 -1.35 -13.67 1.11
CA LYS A 41 -2.18 -12.83 1.96
C LYS A 41 -1.28 -12.07 2.95
N ARG A 42 -1.15 -10.75 2.81
CA ARG A 42 -0.28 -9.93 3.68
C ARG A 42 -1.05 -8.73 4.24
N LYS A 43 -0.57 -8.22 5.38
CA LYS A 43 -1.07 -6.98 6.01
C LYS A 43 -0.44 -5.71 5.40
N SER A 44 0.65 -5.87 4.66
CA SER A 44 1.33 -4.77 3.96
C SER A 44 2.00 -5.25 2.67
N ARG A 45 2.24 -4.31 1.77
CA ARG A 45 3.00 -4.49 0.53
C ARG A 45 4.07 -3.41 0.44
N THR A 46 5.31 -3.78 0.14
CA THR A 46 6.45 -2.86 0.09
C THR A 46 6.99 -2.80 -1.33
N PHE A 47 7.28 -1.59 -1.80
CA PHE A 47 7.81 -1.31 -3.13
C PHE A 47 9.17 -0.63 -3.04
N ALA A 48 10.01 -0.87 -4.04
CA ALA A 48 11.32 -0.23 -4.14
C ALA A 48 11.23 1.19 -4.72
N GLN A 49 10.21 1.45 -5.55
CA GLN A 49 10.03 2.74 -6.23
C GLN A 49 8.62 3.29 -5.98
N GLU A 50 8.52 4.62 -5.88
CA GLU A 50 7.28 5.32 -5.56
C GLU A 50 6.19 5.06 -6.60
N HIS A 51 6.54 5.17 -7.88
CA HIS A 51 5.58 5.01 -8.97
C HIS A 51 4.94 3.61 -8.98
N GLN A 52 5.64 2.58 -8.49
CA GLN A 52 5.10 1.22 -8.38
C GLN A 52 4.03 1.15 -7.29
N ALA A 53 4.26 1.80 -6.15
CA ALA A 53 3.28 1.89 -5.07
C ALA A 53 2.05 2.70 -5.52
N ALA A 54 2.27 3.83 -6.20
CA ALA A 54 1.19 4.67 -6.74
C ALA A 54 0.35 3.93 -7.80
N ALA A 55 0.99 3.20 -8.72
CA ALA A 55 0.28 2.38 -9.70
C ALA A 55 -0.53 1.25 -9.03
N TRP A 56 0.00 0.65 -7.97
CA TRP A 56 -0.73 -0.36 -7.21
C TRP A 56 -1.97 0.22 -6.53
N LEU A 57 -1.87 1.39 -5.89
CA LEU A 57 -3.02 2.06 -5.25
C LEU A 57 -4.13 2.32 -6.27
N ARG A 58 -3.78 2.95 -7.41
CA ARG A 58 -4.73 3.22 -8.51
C ARG A 58 -5.40 1.95 -9.03
N ARG A 59 -4.62 0.88 -9.26
CA ARG A 59 -5.17 -0.40 -9.74
C ARG A 59 -6.16 -1.03 -8.76
N ASN A 60 -5.97 -0.80 -7.46
CA ASN A 60 -6.83 -1.33 -6.40
C ASN A 60 -7.91 -0.32 -5.96
N GLY A 61 -8.07 0.78 -6.70
CA GLY A 61 -9.10 1.79 -6.47
C GLY A 61 -8.91 2.60 -5.20
N TYR A 62 -7.70 2.64 -4.63
CA TYR A 62 -7.41 3.48 -3.48
C TYR A 62 -7.08 4.91 -3.93
N GLU A 63 -7.83 5.87 -3.41
CA GLU A 63 -7.55 7.29 -3.56
C GLU A 63 -6.89 7.79 -2.28
N ILE A 64 -5.74 8.46 -2.41
CA ILE A 64 -5.03 9.04 -1.26
C ILE A 64 -5.77 10.28 -0.79
N CYS A 65 -6.29 10.23 0.43
CA CYS A 65 -6.84 11.37 1.14
C CYS A 65 -5.72 12.00 1.99
N GLY A 66 -5.54 13.31 1.84
CA GLY A 66 -4.63 14.13 2.65
C GLY A 66 -5.08 14.17 4.10
#